data_AF-A0A1X0RUH7-F1
#
_entry.id   AF-A0A1X0RUH7-F1
#
_cell.length_a   1.000
_cell.length_b   1.000
_cell.length_c   1.000
_cell.angle_alpha   90.00
_cell.angle_beta   90.00
_cell.angle_gamma   90.00
#
_symmetry.space_group_name_H-M   'P 1'
#
loop_
_entity.id
_entity.type
_entity.pdbx_description
1 polymer ?
#
loop_
_entity_poly.entity_id
_entity_poly.type
_entity_poly.pdbx_seq_one_letter_code
_entity_poly.pdbx_strand_id
1 'polypeptide(L)' 'MGKKRKTKQIRPWCWYCEKDFEDDKVLVTHQRAKHFKCEVCSKKLTTAGGMVVHAQQVHKIEIYK' A
#
# COMPACT_ATOMS: atom_id res chain seq x y z
N MET A 1 -33.77 5.90 24.24
CA MET A 1 -32.92 5.05 23.37
C MET A 1 -32.00 5.96 22.57
N GLY A 2 -30.70 6.00 22.92
CA GLY A 2 -29.74 6.98 22.40
C GLY A 2 -29.53 6.86 20.89
N LYS A 3 -29.76 7.97 20.17
CA LYS A 3 -29.41 8.09 18.75
C LYS A 3 -27.90 7.96 18.62
N LYS A 4 -27.41 6.79 18.18
CA LYS A 4 -25.99 6.58 17.86
C LYS A 4 -25.62 7.58 16.77
N ARG A 5 -24.88 8.64 17.16
CA ARG A 5 -24.32 9.63 16.25
C ARG A 5 -23.52 8.87 15.18
N LYS A 6 -23.93 8.95 13.92
CA LYS A 6 -23.10 8.50 12.79
C LYS A 6 -21.88 9.41 12.75
N THR A 7 -20.84 9.04 13.48
CA THR A 7 -19.51 9.59 13.29
C THR A 7 -19.20 9.42 11.80
N LYS A 8 -18.92 10.52 11.09
CA LYS A 8 -18.37 10.45 9.73
C LYS A 8 -17.12 9.59 9.81
N GLN A 9 -17.26 8.32 9.48
CA GLN A 9 -16.18 7.35 9.52
C GLN A 9 -15.28 7.75 8.35
N ILE A 10 -14.13 8.36 8.67
CA ILE A 10 -13.13 8.72 7.67
C ILE A 10 -12.71 7.40 7.06
N ARG A 11 -13.12 7.16 5.81
CA ARG A 11 -12.75 5.96 5.09
C ARG A 11 -11.26 6.06 4.77
N PRO A 12 -10.42 5.13 5.28
CA PRO A 12 -9.03 5.10 4.90
C PRO A 12 -8.94 4.88 3.39
N TRP A 13 -8.04 5.59 2.73
CA TRP A 13 -7.89 5.56 1.29
C TRP A 13 -6.42 5.37 0.91
N CYS A 14 -6.17 4.73 -0.23
CA CYS A 14 -4.83 4.46 -0.68
C CYS A 14 -4.29 5.61 -1.53
N TRP A 15 -3.22 6.24 -1.07
CA TRP A 15 -2.57 7.32 -1.82
C TRP A 15 -2.02 6.90 -3.19
N TYR A 16 -1.71 5.61 -3.38
CA TYR A 16 -1.12 5.11 -4.63
C TYR A 16 -2.14 4.74 -5.71
N CYS A 17 -3.41 4.51 -5.36
CA CYS A 17 -4.45 4.13 -6.33
C CYS A 17 -5.82 4.74 -6.07
N GLU A 18 -5.88 5.69 -5.13
CA GLU A 18 -7.04 6.51 -4.78
C GLU A 18 -8.30 5.73 -4.39
N LYS A 19 -8.15 4.44 -4.07
CA LYS A 19 -9.25 3.58 -3.61
C LYS A 19 -9.61 3.86 -2.16
N ASP A 20 -10.90 3.96 -1.88
CA ASP A 20 -11.45 3.94 -0.53
C ASP A 20 -11.56 2.51 0.02
N PHE A 21 -11.34 2.38 1.32
CA PHE A 21 -11.45 1.13 2.07
C PHE A 21 -12.32 1.35 3.30
N GLU A 22 -12.93 0.26 3.76
CA GLU A 22 -13.78 0.29 4.96
C GLU A 22 -12.96 0.34 6.26
N ASP A 23 -11.74 -0.22 6.24
CA ASP A 23 -10.86 -0.35 7.40
C ASP A 23 -9.39 -0.12 7.06
N ASP A 24 -8.63 0.42 8.02
CA ASP A 24 -7.17 0.60 7.91
C ASP A 24 -6.45 -0.73 7.72
N LYS A 25 -6.95 -1.81 8.32
CA LYS A 25 -6.40 -3.16 8.14
C LYS A 25 -6.48 -3.61 6.69
N VAL A 26 -7.59 -3.31 6.02
CA VAL A 26 -7.78 -3.66 4.60
C VAL A 26 -6.90 -2.76 3.74
N LEU A 27 -6.81 -1.46 4.03
CA LEU A 27 -5.88 -0.55 3.35
C LEU A 27 -4.42 -1.01 3.46
N VAL A 28 -3.94 -1.37 4.65
CA VAL A 28 -2.56 -1.83 4.88
C VAL A 28 -2.29 -3.13 4.12
N THR A 29 -3.24 -4.06 4.13
CA THR A 29 -3.13 -5.32 3.39
C THR A 29 -3.09 -5.07 1.88
N HIS A 30 -3.94 -4.16 1.40
CA HIS A 30 -3.95 -3.71 0.02
C HIS A 30 -2.60 -3.08 -0.37
N GLN A 31 -2.05 -2.16 0.42
CA GLN A 31 -0.75 -1.54 0.14
C GLN A 31 0.37 -2.59 0.02
N ARG A 32 0.40 -3.56 0.93
CA ARG A 32 1.39 -4.66 0.88
C ARG A 32 1.22 -5.55 -0.35
N ALA A 33 -0.01 -5.85 -0.75
CA ALA A 33 -0.28 -6.77 -1.85
C ALA A 33 -0.12 -6.13 -3.23
N LYS A 34 -0.57 -4.88 -3.38
CA LYS A 34 -0.66 -4.16 -4.66
C LYS A 34 0.52 -3.24 -4.92
N HIS A 35 0.99 -2.51 -3.91
CA HIS A 35 2.00 -1.47 -4.09
C HIS A 35 3.40 -1.94 -3.72
N PHE A 36 3.53 -2.90 -2.79
CA PHE A 36 4.82 -3.47 -2.44
C PHE A 36 5.19 -4.73 -3.24
N LYS A 37 4.88 -4.71 -4.54
CA LYS A 37 5.17 -5.79 -5.47
C LYS A 37 6.17 -5.30 -6.52
N CYS A 38 7.28 -6.02 -6.70
CA CYS A 38 8.19 -5.74 -7.80
C CYS A 38 7.51 -6.03 -9.14
N GLU A 39 7.53 -5.08 -10.07
CA GLU A 39 6.91 -5.26 -11.39
C GLU A 39 7.70 -6.23 -12.28
N VAL A 40 9.00 -6.40 -12.03
CA VAL A 40 9.89 -7.24 -12.86
C VAL A 40 9.79 -8.72 -12.48
N CYS A 41 9.89 -9.06 -11.20
CA CYS A 41 9.86 -10.45 -10.74
C CYS A 41 8.61 -10.83 -9.94
N SER A 42 7.65 -9.91 -9.78
CA SER A 42 6.45 -10.12 -8.99
C SER A 42 6.68 -10.48 -7.51
N LYS A 43 7.91 -10.29 -7.01
CA LYS A 43 8.25 -10.56 -5.60
C LYS A 43 7.54 -9.54 -4.70
N LYS A 44 6.86 -10.06 -3.68
CA LYS A 44 6.20 -9.25 -2.66
C LYS A 44 7.22 -8.86 -1.60
N LEU A 45 7.33 -7.58 -1.32
CA LEU A 45 8.16 -7.04 -0.24
C LEU A 45 7.29 -6.37 0.82
N THR A 46 7.87 -6.17 1.99
CA THR A 46 7.17 -5.64 3.16
C THR A 46 7.27 -4.13 3.31
N THR A 47 8.25 -3.48 2.64
CA THR A 47 8.51 -2.05 2.76
C THR A 47 8.88 -1.41 1.42
N ALA A 48 8.59 -0.12 1.27
CA ALA A 48 9.00 0.66 0.10
C ALA A 48 10.53 0.73 -0.06
N GLY A 49 11.28 0.92 1.04
CA GLY A 49 12.75 0.88 1.00
C GLY A 49 13.29 -0.47 0.55
N GLY A 50 12.65 -1.57 0.98
CA GLY A 50 12.99 -2.91 0.50
C GLY A 50 12.79 -3.06 -1.02
N MET A 51 11.78 -2.41 -1.60
CA MET A 51 11.57 -2.42 -3.05
C MET A 51 12.67 -1.70 -3.81
N VAL A 52 13.13 -0.55 -3.30
CA VAL A 52 14.23 0.20 -3.93
C VAL A 52 15.51 -0.66 -3.92
N VAL A 53 15.87 -1.21 -2.76
CA VAL A 53 17.05 -2.08 -2.64
C VAL A 53 16.91 -3.32 -3.50
N HIS A 54 15.73 -3.94 -3.53
CA HIS A 54 15.48 -5.12 -4.36
C HIS A 54 15.58 -4.81 -5.86
N ALA A 55 15.00 -3.71 -6.32
CA ALA A 55 15.08 -3.27 -7.71
C ALA A 55 16.54 -2.99 -8.10
N GLN A 56 17.32 -2.36 -7.23
CA GLN A 56 18.74 -2.11 -7.45
C GLN A 56 19.59 -3.38 -7.43
N GLN A 57 19.41 -4.27 -6.45
CA GLN A 57 20.27 -5.45 -6.30
C GLN A 57 19.91 -6.60 -7.24
N VAL A 58 18.62 -6.85 -7.44
CA VAL A 58 18.14 -8.00 -8.22
C VAL A 58 17.93 -7.64 -9.68
N HIS A 59 17.45 -6.43 -9.95
CA HIS A 59 17.11 -5.99 -11.30
C HIS A 59 18.08 -4.97 -11.88
N LYS A 60 19.01 -4.43 -11.07
CA LYS A 60 19.90 -3.32 -11.47
C LYS A 60 19.13 -2.14 -12.06
N ILE A 61 17.88 -1.96 -11.61
CA ILE A 61 17.05 -0.83 -11.99
C ILE A 61 17.41 0.31 -11.05
N GLU A 62 18.04 1.32 -11.61
CA GLU A 62 18.29 2.56 -10.93
C GLU A 62 16.99 3.36 -10.89
N ILE A 63 16.33 3.32 -9.74
CA ILE A 63 15.20 4.20 -9.47
C ILE A 63 15.82 5.58 -9.21
N TYR A 64 16.08 6.32 -10.29
CA TYR A 64 16.60 7.68 -10.23
C TYR A 64 15.56 8.60 -9.58
N LYS A 65 16.05 9.46 -8.70
CA LYS A 65 15.28 10.46 -7.96
C LYS A 65 15.24 11.78 -8.72
#